data_AF-A0A954IT98-F1
#
_entry.id   AF-A0A954IT98-F1
#
_cell.length_a   1.000
_cell.length_b   1.000
_cell.length_c   1.000
_cell.angle_alpha   90.00
_cell.angle_beta   90.00
_cell.angle_gamma   90.00
#
_symmetry.space_group_name_H-M   'P 1'
#
loop_
_entity.id
_entity.type
_entity.pdbx_description
1 polymer ?
#
loop_
_entity_poly.entity_id
_entity_poly.type
_entity_poly.pdbx_seq_one_letter_code
_entity_poly.pdbx_strand_id
1 'polypeptide(L)'
;VLLGPYDLSASMGKMGQVDDPEVIDAIEHITKTCQAAKVPLGYFGVTAEAVQPYIERGFNLIVAGVDTLLLGAAAKRLLTKLQS
;
A
#
# COMPACT_ATOMS: atom_id res chain seq x y z
N VAL A 1 1.14 -12.77 -5.64
CA VAL A 1 2.14 -11.67 -5.69
C VAL A 1 1.73 -10.62 -4.66
N LEU A 2 2.65 -10.23 -3.77
CA LEU A 2 2.43 -9.12 -2.85
C LEU A 2 3.09 -7.86 -3.43
N LEU A 3 2.30 -6.83 -3.68
CA LEU A 3 2.76 -5.58 -4.29
C LEU A 3 3.13 -4.57 -3.19
N GLY A 4 4.42 -4.22 -3.14
CA GLY A 4 4.95 -3.10 -2.37
C GLY A 4 5.13 -1.87 -3.25
N PRO A 5 4.21 -0.89 -3.26
CA PRO A 5 4.25 0.24 -4.20
C PRO A 5 5.48 1.13 -3.97
N TYR A 6 5.94 1.25 -2.72
CA TYR A 6 7.12 2.04 -2.37
C TYR A 6 8.42 1.40 -2.92
N ASP A 7 8.62 0.10 -2.73
CA ASP A 7 9.79 -0.61 -3.27
C ASP A 7 9.77 -0.66 -4.81
N LEU A 8 8.58 -0.83 -5.40
CA LEU A 8 8.40 -0.77 -6.85
C LEU A 8 8.82 0.61 -7.39
N SER A 9 8.27 1.68 -6.80
CA SER A 9 8.61 3.06 -7.21
C SER A 9 10.10 3.34 -7.06
N ALA A 10 10.73 2.90 -5.97
CA ALA A 10 12.17 3.05 -5.75
C ALA A 10 13.00 2.28 -6.79
N SER A 11 12.61 1.06 -7.13
CA SER A 11 13.27 0.24 -8.16
C SER A 11 13.16 0.86 -9.56
N MET A 12 12.14 1.66 -9.80
CA MET A 12 11.92 2.41 -11.05
C MET A 12 12.62 3.79 -11.05
N GLY A 13 13.43 4.10 -10.02
CA GLY A 13 14.08 5.41 -9.89
C GLY A 13 13.16 6.54 -9.45
N LYS A 14 11.97 6.22 -8.94
CA LYS A 14 10.90 7.15 -8.55
C LYS A 14 10.54 7.01 -7.08
N MET A 15 11.55 6.99 -6.20
CA MET A 15 11.40 6.69 -4.77
C MET A 15 10.26 7.50 -4.12
N GLY A 16 9.25 6.78 -3.63
CA GLY A 16 8.09 7.35 -2.94
C GLY A 16 7.03 7.98 -3.84
N GLN A 17 7.27 8.09 -5.15
CA GLN A 17 6.33 8.64 -6.11
C GLN A 17 5.37 7.55 -6.59
N VAL A 18 4.54 7.04 -5.68
CA VAL A 18 3.61 5.93 -5.95
C VAL A 18 2.49 6.30 -6.92
N ASP A 19 2.17 7.59 -7.02
CA ASP A 19 1.16 8.14 -7.93
C ASP A 19 1.75 8.58 -9.28
N ASP A 20 3.04 8.33 -9.52
CA ASP A 20 3.64 8.60 -10.82
C ASP A 20 3.00 7.70 -11.91
N PRO A 21 2.67 8.24 -13.10
CA PRO A 21 2.00 7.48 -14.15
C PRO A 21 2.69 6.16 -14.53
N GLU A 22 4.03 6.12 -14.59
CA GLU A 22 4.75 4.89 -14.92
C GLU A 22 4.66 3.85 -13.81
N VAL A 23 4.62 4.27 -12.54
CA VAL A 23 4.43 3.36 -11.41
C VAL A 23 3.01 2.80 -11.42
N ILE A 24 2.01 3.64 -11.71
CA ILE A 24 0.61 3.21 -11.86
C ILE A 24 0.48 2.19 -13.00
N ASP A 25 1.09 2.47 -14.15
CA ASP A 25 1.07 1.56 -15.30
C ASP A 25 1.73 0.21 -14.98
N ALA A 26 2.84 0.21 -14.22
CA ALA A 26 3.48 -1.01 -13.75
C ALA A 26 2.58 -1.81 -12.79
N ILE A 27 1.90 -1.13 -11.86
CA ILE A 27 0.93 -1.75 -10.95
C ILE A 27 -0.23 -2.37 -11.74
N GLU A 28 -0.74 -1.69 -12.75
CA GLU A 28 -1.82 -2.18 -13.61
C GLU A 28 -1.37 -3.38 -14.45
N HIS A 29 -0.16 -3.35 -15.00
CA HIS A 29 0.43 -4.49 -15.69
C HIS A 29 0.53 -5.73 -14.80
N ILE A 30 1.06 -5.58 -13.57
CA ILE A 30 1.16 -6.66 -12.59
C ILE A 30 -0.23 -7.21 -12.26
N THR A 31 -1.22 -6.33 -12.09
CA THR A 31 -2.60 -6.69 -11.77
C THR A 31 -3.20 -7.55 -12.87
N LYS A 32 -3.16 -7.09 -14.12
CA LYS A 32 -3.70 -7.84 -15.29
C LYS A 32 -3.00 -9.19 -15.47
N THR A 33 -1.68 -9.23 -15.38
CA THR A 33 -0.91 -10.46 -15.53
C THR A 33 -1.27 -11.49 -14.45
N CYS A 34 -1.36 -11.06 -13.18
CA CYS A 34 -1.73 -11.96 -12.09
C CYS A 34 -3.16 -12.48 -12.22
N GLN A 35 -4.11 -11.62 -12.60
CA GLN A 35 -5.50 -12.02 -12.82
C GLN A 35 -5.61 -13.05 -13.96
N ALA A 36 -4.96 -12.81 -15.10
CA ALA A 36 -4.93 -13.74 -16.23
C ALA A 36 -4.32 -15.10 -15.84
N ALA A 37 -3.26 -15.08 -15.01
CA ALA A 37 -2.61 -16.27 -14.50
C ALA A 37 -3.33 -16.93 -13.30
N LYS A 38 -4.44 -16.35 -12.81
CA LYS A 38 -5.16 -16.77 -11.59
C LYS A 38 -4.26 -16.82 -10.35
N VAL A 39 -3.28 -15.93 -10.26
CA VAL A 39 -2.39 -15.78 -9.10
C VAL A 39 -2.99 -14.74 -8.14
N PRO A 40 -3.16 -15.06 -6.84
CA PRO A 40 -3.67 -14.11 -5.86
C PRO A 40 -2.80 -12.85 -5.74
N LEU A 41 -3.47 -11.72 -5.52
CA LEU A 41 -2.84 -10.41 -5.40
C LEU A 41 -2.94 -9.88 -3.97
N GLY A 42 -1.84 -9.33 -3.49
CA GLY A 42 -1.78 -8.59 -2.23
C GLY A 42 -1.26 -7.18 -2.44
N TYR A 43 -1.61 -6.28 -1.52
CA TYR A 43 -1.20 -4.88 -1.57
C TYR A 43 -0.74 -4.41 -0.19
N PHE A 44 0.34 -3.63 -0.17
CA PHE A 44 0.83 -2.96 1.03
C PHE A 44 0.44 -1.48 1.01
N GLY A 45 -0.38 -1.07 1.98
CA GLY A 45 -0.72 0.32 2.26
C GLY A 45 -0.79 0.56 3.76
N VAL A 46 -0.29 1.70 4.22
CA VAL A 46 -0.20 1.98 5.67
C VAL A 46 -1.46 2.65 6.26
N THR A 47 -2.51 2.81 5.46
CA THR A 47 -3.83 3.31 5.88
C THR A 47 -4.96 2.55 5.19
N ALA A 48 -6.17 2.63 5.73
CA ALA A 48 -7.35 2.01 5.12
C ALA A 48 -7.65 2.60 3.74
N GLU A 49 -7.52 3.92 3.59
CA GLU A 49 -7.76 4.66 2.35
C GLU A 49 -6.78 4.22 1.25
N ALA A 50 -5.53 3.91 1.62
CA ALA A 50 -4.51 3.45 0.69
C ALA A 50 -4.77 2.03 0.14
N VAL A 51 -5.46 1.17 0.89
CA VAL A 51 -5.72 -0.22 0.49
C VAL A 51 -7.11 -0.44 -0.10
N GLN A 52 -8.08 0.42 0.23
CA GLN A 52 -9.49 0.29 -0.18
C GLN A 52 -9.67 0.12 -1.70
N PRO A 53 -9.03 0.91 -2.58
CA PRO A 53 -9.19 0.75 -4.04
C PRO A 53 -8.70 -0.61 -4.54
N TYR A 54 -7.75 -1.23 -3.85
CA TYR A 54 -7.18 -2.53 -4.23
C TYR A 54 -8.06 -3.69 -3.78
N ILE A 55 -8.72 -3.55 -2.62
CA ILE A 55 -9.77 -4.48 -2.18
C ILE A 55 -10.90 -4.53 -3.22
N GLU A 56 -11.36 -3.37 -3.68
CA GLU A 56 -12.41 -3.25 -4.71
C GLU A 56 -11.99 -3.88 -6.05
N ARG A 57 -10.69 -3.89 -6.34
CA ARG A 57 -10.09 -4.55 -7.51
C ARG A 57 -9.83 -6.05 -7.32
N GLY A 58 -10.22 -6.62 -6.18
CA GLY A 58 -10.14 -8.07 -5.90
C GLY A 58 -8.81 -8.55 -5.29
N PHE A 59 -7.99 -7.64 -4.76
CA PHE A 59 -6.81 -8.02 -3.98
C PHE A 59 -7.26 -8.62 -2.64
N ASN A 60 -6.68 -9.74 -2.23
CA ASN A 60 -7.15 -10.53 -1.09
C ASN A 60 -6.09 -10.79 -0.01
N LEU A 61 -4.82 -10.43 -0.24
CA LEU A 61 -3.78 -10.38 0.80
C LEU A 61 -3.46 -8.91 1.13
N ILE A 62 -4.16 -8.34 2.11
CA ILE A 62 -4.07 -6.91 2.43
C ILE A 62 -3.17 -6.68 3.63
N VAL A 63 -2.13 -5.87 3.44
CA VAL A 63 -1.31 -5.32 4.52
C VAL A 63 -1.72 -3.86 4.72
N ALA A 64 -2.55 -3.60 5.73
CA ALA A 64 -3.21 -2.31 5.98
C ALA A 64 -2.56 -1.46 7.09
N GLY A 65 -1.31 -1.77 7.48
CA GLY A 65 -0.62 -1.06 8.54
C GLY A 65 0.68 -1.71 8.97
N VAL A 66 1.41 -0.98 9.83
CA VAL A 66 2.63 -1.44 10.51
C VAL A 66 2.46 -1.16 12.00
N ASP A 67 2.73 -2.16 12.84
CA ASP A 67 2.56 -2.11 14.30
C ASP A 67 3.26 -0.90 14.95
N THR A 68 4.50 -0.62 14.56
CA THR A 68 5.28 0.52 15.06
C THR A 68 4.68 1.86 14.68
N LEU A 69 4.08 1.98 13.48
CA LEU A 69 3.36 3.18 13.06
C LEU A 69 2.04 3.34 13.82
N LEU A 70 1.30 2.24 14.01
CA LEU A 70 0.05 2.24 14.79
C LEU A 70 0.32 2.65 16.26
N LEU A 71 1.34 2.06 16.88
CA LEU A 71 1.77 2.37 18.23
C LEU A 71 2.21 3.84 18.34
N GLY A 72 3.05 4.30 17.40
CA GLY A 72 3.51 5.69 17.37
C GLY A 72 2.36 6.69 17.19
N ALA A 73 1.39 6.39 16.33
CA ALA A 73 0.21 7.21 16.14
C ALA A 73 -0.68 7.25 17.39
N ALA A 74 -0.86 6.12 18.08
CA ALA A 74 -1.60 6.05 19.34
C ALA A 74 -0.92 6.84 20.46
N ALA A 75 0.40 6.71 20.62
CA ALA A 75 1.18 7.44 21.61
C ALA A 75 1.09 8.96 21.39
N LYS A 76 1.22 9.42 20.14
CA LYS A 76 1.06 10.85 19.79
C LYS A 76 -0.33 11.36 20.17
N ARG A 77 -1.40 10.62 19.84
CA ARG A 77 -2.77 10.99 20.22
C ARG A 77 -2.97 11.09 21.73
N LEU A 78 -2.39 10.17 22.50
CA LEU A 78 -2.45 10.22 23.97
C LEU A 78 -1.76 11.47 24.50
N LEU A 79 -0.55 11.77 24.03
CA LEU A 79 0.20 12.95 24.44
C LEU A 79 -0.57 14.25 24.14
N THR A 80 -1.14 14.39 22.94
CA THR A 80 -1.94 15.57 22.56
C THR A 80 -3.09 15.82 23.53
N LYS A 81 -3.78 14.77 23.99
CA LYS A 81 -4.88 14.89 24.97
C LYS A 81 -4.43 15.26 26.38
N LEU A 82 -3.18 14.99 26.74
CA LEU A 82 -2.61 15.36 28.04
C LEU A 82 -2.07 16.79 28.06
N GLN A 83 -1.79 17.36 26.88
CA GLN A 83 -1.28 18.72 26.71
C GLN A 83 -2.38 19.76 26.47
N SER A 84 -3.62 19.31 26.26
CA SER A 84 -4.83 20.15 26.17
C SER A 84 -5.46 20.39 27.53
#